data_AF-A0A848CKM7-F1
#
_entry.id   AF-A0A848CKM7-F1
#
_cell.length_a   1.000
_cell.length_b   1.000
_cell.length_c   1.000
_cell.angle_alpha   90.00
_cell.angle_beta   90.00
_cell.angle_gamma   90.00
#
_symmetry.space_group_name_H-M   'P 1'
#
loop_
_entity.id
_entity.type
_entity.pdbx_description
1 polymer ?
#
loop_
_entity_poly.entity_id
_entity_poly.type
_entity_poly.pdbx_seq_one_letter_code
_entity_poly.pdbx_strand_id
1 'polypeptide(L)'
;MSTAKQHSAAKQHPIVDQRTDRSGAAFVKIAKRLDDQDLAEAAMNTLFSMERPEPLDKTASFPTDTPEDTILSRIYFEGQREKIAADLAGKIDERLRTFEILHDVSVNAAMRPLEKKAAAVPVIHELLPQCKVACESELVQAGKDFSTGYRQLSGRDRVAFAKNFLKVASEMGADVPDEVRLYTGVHVVPREDMAEQILLRKVAMDRMGEDSSGYAVLASELRSCDVTAFSRDDLMKLAGAVCLADEACGLERGRFSRSIPDAWHSVMRLKTAGELASEAKMAADDGRKAEDVARAMDKSDIIGRFGPGVLEEVEDGDGRIDTERLAELLELFGGARPTETEETERERNGDAQ
;
A
#
# COMPACT_ATOMS: atom_id res chain seq x y z
N MET A 1 43.42 -11.38 -30.89
CA MET A 1 42.46 -10.95 -29.84
C MET A 1 41.29 -10.25 -30.51
N SER A 2 40.12 -10.86 -30.52
CA SER A 2 38.80 -10.21 -30.46
C SER A 2 37.75 -11.29 -30.65
N THR A 3 37.03 -11.60 -29.57
CA THR A 3 35.90 -12.53 -29.51
C THR A 3 34.65 -11.84 -30.06
N ALA A 4 34.23 -12.24 -31.25
CA ALA A 4 32.89 -11.94 -31.75
C ALA A 4 31.90 -12.97 -31.19
N LYS A 5 31.15 -12.60 -30.15
CA LYS A 5 29.94 -13.32 -29.72
C LYS A 5 28.86 -13.10 -30.79
N GLN A 6 28.66 -14.10 -31.65
CA GLN A 6 27.43 -14.21 -32.43
C GLN A 6 26.30 -14.66 -31.49
N HIS A 7 25.31 -13.79 -31.31
CA HIS A 7 24.01 -14.15 -30.76
C HIS A 7 23.35 -15.18 -31.69
N SER A 8 23.39 -16.46 -31.31
CA SER A 8 22.54 -17.48 -31.91
C SER A 8 21.12 -17.30 -31.38
N ALA A 9 20.20 -17.02 -32.29
CA ALA A 9 18.76 -16.96 -32.04
C ALA A 9 18.29 -18.21 -31.28
N ALA A 10 17.70 -18.01 -30.09
CA ALA A 10 16.91 -19.03 -29.43
C ALA A 10 15.67 -19.28 -30.31
N LYS A 11 15.66 -20.42 -31.00
CA LYS A 11 14.48 -20.93 -31.68
C LYS A 11 13.35 -21.06 -30.65
N GLN A 12 12.36 -20.17 -30.73
CA GLN A 12 11.08 -20.37 -30.06
C GLN A 12 10.46 -21.65 -30.64
N HIS A 13 10.44 -22.70 -29.84
CA HIS A 13 9.69 -23.90 -30.16
C HIS A 13 8.25 -23.71 -29.67
N PRO A 14 7.23 -23.89 -30.53
CA PRO A 14 5.85 -23.71 -30.14
C PRO A 14 5.48 -24.75 -29.07
N ILE A 15 4.89 -24.30 -27.96
CA ILE A 15 4.27 -25.18 -26.97
C ILE A 15 3.01 -25.74 -27.66
N VAL A 16 3.12 -26.98 -28.14
CA VAL A 16 2.00 -27.74 -28.70
C VAL A 16 1.06 -28.11 -27.56
N ASP A 17 -0.23 -27.94 -27.77
CA ASP A 17 -1.31 -28.34 -26.85
C ASP A 17 -1.21 -29.85 -26.55
N GLN A 18 -0.80 -30.22 -25.33
CA GLN A 18 -0.48 -31.59 -24.91
C GLN A 18 -1.68 -32.32 -24.27
N ARG A 19 -2.92 -31.96 -24.63
CA ARG A 19 -4.13 -32.58 -24.07
C ARG A 19 -4.30 -34.08 -24.34
N THR A 20 -3.44 -34.72 -25.14
CA THR A 20 -3.62 -36.12 -25.58
C THR A 20 -2.44 -37.05 -25.37
N ASP A 21 -1.31 -36.62 -24.81
CA ASP A 21 -0.16 -37.51 -24.63
C ASP A 21 -0.24 -38.32 -23.33
N ARG A 22 -0.93 -39.47 -23.39
CA ARG A 22 -1.02 -40.47 -22.31
C ARG A 22 0.22 -41.38 -22.20
N SER A 23 1.28 -41.14 -22.97
CA SER A 23 2.39 -42.10 -23.11
C SER A 23 3.52 -41.97 -22.07
N GLY A 24 3.39 -41.09 -21.08
CA GLY A 24 4.46 -40.88 -20.08
C GLY A 24 5.77 -40.34 -20.66
N ALA A 25 5.89 -40.12 -21.97
CA ALA A 25 7.10 -39.64 -22.63
C ALA A 25 7.49 -38.22 -22.20
N ALA A 26 6.50 -37.39 -21.83
CA ALA A 26 6.73 -36.08 -21.22
C ALA A 26 7.32 -36.22 -19.80
N PHE A 27 6.81 -37.15 -18.99
CA PHE A 27 7.33 -37.44 -17.66
C PHE A 27 8.69 -38.12 -17.68
N VAL A 28 9.00 -38.95 -18.68
CA VAL A 28 10.35 -39.53 -18.89
C VAL A 28 11.36 -38.44 -19.29
N LYS A 29 10.93 -37.41 -20.04
CA LYS A 29 11.77 -36.23 -20.34
C LYS A 29 11.97 -35.32 -19.13
N ILE A 30 10.97 -35.20 -18.25
CA ILE A 30 11.06 -34.48 -16.98
C ILE A 30 11.94 -35.27 -16.01
N ALA A 31 11.78 -36.59 -15.93
CA ALA A 31 12.55 -37.49 -15.08
C ALA A 31 14.03 -37.56 -15.45
N LYS A 32 14.36 -37.59 -16.76
CA LYS A 32 15.74 -37.45 -17.24
C LYS A 32 16.37 -36.08 -16.99
N ARG A 33 15.58 -35.10 -16.53
CA ARG A 33 16.01 -33.73 -16.20
C ARG A 33 15.80 -33.40 -14.72
N LEU A 34 15.45 -34.36 -13.87
CA LEU A 34 15.17 -34.19 -12.43
C LEU A 34 16.38 -33.79 -11.57
N ASP A 35 17.60 -33.71 -12.14
CA ASP A 35 18.71 -33.01 -11.48
C ASP A 35 18.49 -31.49 -11.45
N ASP A 36 17.49 -30.97 -12.19
CA ASP A 36 17.07 -29.58 -12.19
C ASP A 36 15.84 -29.39 -11.29
N GLN A 37 16.11 -29.03 -10.04
CA GLN A 37 15.14 -28.90 -8.96
C GLN A 37 14.00 -27.91 -9.30
N ASP A 38 14.31 -26.86 -10.06
CA ASP A 38 13.34 -25.83 -10.44
C ASP A 38 12.31 -26.37 -11.45
N LEU A 39 12.74 -27.28 -12.33
CA LEU A 39 11.88 -27.90 -13.33
C LEU A 39 10.97 -28.97 -12.70
N ALA A 40 11.46 -29.66 -11.67
CA ALA A 40 10.70 -30.62 -10.86
C ALA A 40 9.57 -29.91 -10.11
N GLU A 41 9.87 -28.75 -9.50
CA GLU A 41 8.89 -27.91 -8.83
C GLU A 41 7.84 -27.36 -9.81
N ALA A 42 8.23 -26.94 -11.01
CA ALA A 42 7.29 -26.47 -12.03
C ALA A 42 6.32 -27.57 -12.50
N ALA A 43 6.82 -28.79 -12.70
CA ALA A 43 5.98 -29.92 -13.10
C ALA A 43 5.01 -30.34 -11.98
N MET A 44 5.47 -30.35 -10.73
CA MET A 44 4.64 -30.63 -9.55
C MET A 44 3.57 -29.56 -9.36
N ASN A 45 3.93 -28.27 -9.45
CA ASN A 45 2.99 -27.16 -9.35
C ASN A 45 1.90 -27.23 -10.44
N THR A 46 2.27 -27.64 -11.66
CA THR A 46 1.30 -27.84 -12.75
C THR A 46 0.35 -29.01 -12.50
N LEU A 47 0.84 -30.09 -11.90
CA LEU A 47 0.04 -31.27 -11.56
C LEU A 47 -0.95 -30.99 -10.42
N PHE A 48 -0.57 -30.13 -9.47
CA PHE A 48 -1.41 -29.70 -8.33
C PHE A 48 -2.31 -28.49 -8.64
N SER A 49 -2.09 -27.77 -9.74
CA SER A 49 -2.95 -26.66 -10.19
C SER A 49 -4.11 -27.10 -11.08
N MET A 50 -4.17 -28.37 -11.48
CA MET A 50 -5.31 -28.91 -12.20
C MET A 50 -6.49 -29.08 -11.23
N GLU A 51 -7.47 -28.18 -11.32
CA GLU A 51 -8.75 -28.32 -10.60
C GLU A 51 -9.39 -29.67 -10.94
N ARG A 52 -9.52 -30.53 -9.93
CA ARG A 52 -10.22 -31.81 -10.05
C ARG A 52 -11.63 -31.66 -9.49
N PRO A 53 -12.67 -32.06 -10.23
CA PRO A 53 -14.06 -31.84 -9.84
C PRO A 53 -14.59 -32.80 -8.75
N GLU A 54 -13.79 -33.74 -8.21
CA GLU A 54 -14.26 -34.70 -7.21
C GLU A 54 -13.31 -34.85 -6.00
N PRO A 55 -13.84 -34.91 -4.76
CA PRO A 55 -13.08 -35.19 -3.55
C PRO A 55 -12.45 -36.60 -3.55
N LEU A 56 -11.15 -36.69 -3.26
CA LEU A 56 -10.31 -37.91 -3.36
C LEU A 56 -10.50 -38.94 -2.23
N ASP A 57 -11.43 -38.71 -1.31
CA ASP A 57 -11.67 -39.55 -0.13
C ASP A 57 -12.29 -40.93 -0.44
N LYS A 58 -12.64 -41.22 -1.70
CA LYS A 58 -13.12 -42.55 -2.14
C LYS A 58 -12.17 -43.32 -3.07
N THR A 59 -11.05 -42.74 -3.51
CA THR A 59 -10.17 -43.34 -4.54
C THR A 59 -8.69 -43.00 -4.35
N ALA A 60 -8.18 -42.93 -3.12
CA ALA A 60 -6.74 -43.00 -2.90
C ALA A 60 -6.23 -44.42 -3.19
N SER A 61 -6.16 -44.81 -4.46
CA SER A 61 -5.39 -45.98 -4.86
C SER A 61 -3.91 -45.63 -4.72
N PHE A 62 -3.14 -46.50 -4.06
CA PHE A 62 -1.69 -46.48 -4.07
C PHE A 62 -1.22 -47.47 -5.15
N PRO A 63 -1.14 -47.05 -6.43
CA PRO A 63 -0.67 -47.91 -7.50
C PRO A 63 0.78 -48.31 -7.25
N THR A 64 1.12 -49.55 -7.59
CA THR A 64 2.45 -50.15 -7.37
C THR A 64 2.93 -50.93 -8.60
N ASP A 65 2.25 -50.76 -9.72
CA ASP A 65 2.43 -51.59 -10.91
C ASP A 65 3.77 -51.28 -11.61
N THR A 66 4.25 -50.04 -11.49
CA THR A 66 5.55 -49.60 -12.00
C THR A 66 6.47 -49.07 -10.89
N PRO A 67 7.79 -48.99 -11.14
CA PRO A 67 8.72 -48.32 -10.23
C PRO A 67 8.30 -46.87 -9.93
N GLU A 68 7.81 -46.15 -10.93
CA GLU A 68 7.36 -44.76 -10.83
C GLU A 68 6.11 -44.62 -9.96
N ASP A 69 5.12 -45.50 -10.15
CA ASP A 69 3.92 -45.54 -9.32
C ASP A 69 4.27 -45.82 -7.85
N THR A 70 5.25 -46.69 -7.63
CA THR A 70 5.75 -47.04 -6.30
C THR A 70 6.41 -45.84 -5.61
N ILE A 71 7.25 -45.08 -6.32
CA ILE A 71 7.87 -43.84 -5.80
C ILE A 71 6.81 -42.81 -5.41
N LEU A 72 5.88 -42.52 -6.32
CA LEU A 72 4.84 -41.51 -6.11
C LEU A 72 3.90 -41.91 -4.97
N SER A 73 3.49 -43.18 -4.93
CA SER A 73 2.66 -43.72 -3.86
C SER A 73 3.34 -43.64 -2.50
N ARG A 74 4.66 -43.87 -2.43
CA ARG A 74 5.43 -43.73 -1.20
C ARG A 74 5.49 -42.29 -0.70
N ILE A 75 5.83 -41.35 -1.57
CA ILE A 75 5.91 -39.91 -1.23
C ILE A 75 4.54 -39.41 -0.77
N TYR A 76 3.48 -39.80 -1.48
CA TYR A 76 2.12 -39.42 -1.14
C TYR A 76 1.65 -40.04 0.18
N PHE A 77 1.97 -41.32 0.42
CA PHE A 77 1.67 -42.03 1.67
C PHE A 77 2.34 -41.35 2.87
N GLU A 78 3.64 -41.06 2.81
CA GLU A 78 4.34 -40.41 3.93
C GLU A 78 3.77 -39.01 4.24
N GLY A 79 3.31 -38.26 3.24
CA GLY A 79 2.64 -36.97 3.44
C GLY A 79 1.24 -37.04 4.06
N GLN A 80 0.60 -38.21 4.08
CA GLN A 80 -0.75 -38.41 4.61
C GLN A 80 -0.83 -39.44 5.74
N ARG A 81 0.30 -40.03 6.12
CA ARG A 81 0.39 -41.13 7.09
C ARG A 81 -0.35 -40.84 8.40
N GLU A 82 -0.23 -39.63 8.92
CA GLU A 82 -0.87 -39.20 10.18
C GLU A 82 -2.40 -39.01 10.06
N LYS A 83 -2.93 -38.90 8.84
CA LYS A 83 -4.36 -38.74 8.55
C LYS A 83 -5.07 -40.07 8.30
N ILE A 84 -4.33 -41.18 8.23
CA ILE A 84 -4.84 -42.53 7.98
C ILE A 84 -4.88 -43.30 9.31
N ALA A 85 -5.94 -44.10 9.52
CA ALA A 85 -6.03 -44.97 10.69
C ALA A 85 -4.81 -45.92 10.77
N ALA A 86 -4.23 -46.07 11.96
CA ALA A 86 -2.93 -46.71 12.15
C ALA A 86 -2.83 -48.15 11.61
N ASP A 87 -3.93 -48.90 11.71
CA ASP A 87 -4.08 -50.27 11.21
C ASP A 87 -4.10 -50.33 9.67
N LEU A 88 -4.74 -49.37 9.01
CA LEU A 88 -4.74 -49.25 7.56
C LEU A 88 -3.40 -48.71 7.04
N ALA A 89 -2.81 -47.75 7.75
CA ALA A 89 -1.51 -47.19 7.42
C ALA A 89 -0.41 -48.27 7.47
N GLY A 90 -0.44 -49.15 8.48
CA GLY A 90 0.50 -50.27 8.57
C GLY A 90 0.45 -51.20 7.35
N LYS A 91 -0.76 -51.56 6.88
CA LYS A 91 -0.94 -52.43 5.70
C LYS A 91 -0.45 -51.76 4.42
N ILE A 92 -0.64 -50.46 4.28
CA ILE A 92 -0.19 -49.69 3.10
C ILE A 92 1.34 -49.55 3.12
N ASP A 93 1.95 -49.27 4.28
CA ASP A 93 3.41 -49.18 4.46
C ASP A 93 4.09 -50.52 4.11
N GLU A 94 3.58 -51.65 4.61
CA GLU A 94 4.10 -52.98 4.30
C GLU A 94 4.00 -53.31 2.81
N ARG A 95 2.86 -52.98 2.18
CA ARG A 95 2.68 -53.18 0.74
C ARG A 95 3.67 -52.35 -0.05
N LEU A 96 3.81 -51.05 0.24
CA LEU A 96 4.72 -50.17 -0.48
C LEU A 96 6.18 -50.62 -0.32
N ARG A 97 6.62 -51.01 0.89
CA ARG A 97 7.96 -51.58 1.11
C ARG A 97 8.23 -52.81 0.26
N THR A 98 7.22 -53.66 0.09
CA THR A 98 7.35 -54.88 -0.73
C THR A 98 7.64 -54.51 -2.18
N PHE A 99 6.93 -53.53 -2.73
CA PHE A 99 7.12 -53.09 -4.11
C PHE A 99 8.38 -52.24 -4.31
N GLU A 100 8.83 -51.50 -3.30
CA GLU A 100 10.14 -50.82 -3.32
C GLU A 100 11.29 -51.81 -3.50
N ILE A 101 11.25 -52.94 -2.77
CA ILE A 101 12.23 -54.02 -2.90
C ILE A 101 12.13 -54.68 -4.28
N LEU A 102 10.91 -54.96 -4.76
CA LEU A 102 10.71 -55.63 -6.05
C LEU A 102 11.16 -54.79 -7.25
N HIS A 103 11.03 -53.46 -7.17
CA HIS A 103 11.42 -52.53 -8.23
C HIS A 103 12.83 -51.95 -8.07
N ASP A 104 13.58 -52.36 -7.04
CA ASP A 104 14.91 -51.82 -6.67
C ASP A 104 14.92 -50.28 -6.51
N VAL A 105 13.89 -49.76 -5.85
CA VAL A 105 13.69 -48.33 -5.61
C VAL A 105 13.99 -48.01 -4.14
N SER A 106 14.85 -47.03 -3.90
CA SER A 106 15.06 -46.46 -2.57
C SER A 106 14.49 -45.04 -2.51
N VAL A 107 13.37 -44.86 -1.80
CA VAL A 107 12.77 -43.54 -1.57
C VAL A 107 13.26 -43.01 -0.23
N ASN A 108 13.91 -41.84 -0.24
CA ASN A 108 14.32 -41.17 0.99
C ASN A 108 13.09 -40.59 1.70
N ALA A 109 12.79 -41.09 2.91
CA ALA A 109 11.67 -40.64 3.75
C ALA A 109 11.75 -39.14 4.16
N ALA A 110 12.87 -38.46 3.89
CA ALA A 110 12.99 -37.01 4.02
C ALA A 110 12.20 -36.24 2.92
N MET A 111 11.76 -36.90 1.85
CA MET A 111 10.91 -36.36 0.80
C MET A 111 9.45 -36.29 1.26
N ARG A 112 9.19 -35.70 2.43
CA ARG A 112 7.82 -35.31 2.80
C ARG A 112 7.37 -34.26 1.78
N PRO A 113 6.14 -34.33 1.26
CA PRO A 113 5.53 -33.14 0.68
C PRO A 113 5.64 -32.04 1.73
N LEU A 114 6.27 -30.90 1.37
CA LEU A 114 6.25 -29.71 2.21
C LEU A 114 4.81 -29.54 2.68
N GLU A 115 4.59 -29.65 3.99
CA GLU A 115 3.28 -29.39 4.58
C GLU A 115 2.88 -27.99 4.10
N LYS A 116 1.96 -27.92 3.13
CA LYS A 116 1.20 -26.70 2.92
C LYS A 116 0.45 -26.53 4.24
N LYS A 117 1.00 -25.71 5.14
CA LYS A 117 0.20 -24.94 6.08
C LYS A 117 -0.99 -24.48 5.26
N ALA A 118 -2.20 -24.90 5.64
CA ALA A 118 -3.40 -24.49 4.95
C ALA A 118 -3.26 -22.97 4.74
N ALA A 119 -3.20 -22.53 3.48
CA ALA A 119 -3.16 -21.12 3.20
C ALA A 119 -4.36 -20.55 3.94
N ALA A 120 -4.12 -19.65 4.90
CA ALA A 120 -5.20 -18.94 5.55
C ALA A 120 -6.10 -18.44 4.43
N VAL A 121 -7.41 -18.67 4.53
CA VAL A 121 -8.37 -18.16 3.56
C VAL A 121 -7.99 -16.71 3.31
N PRO A 122 -7.59 -16.32 2.09
CA PRO A 122 -7.05 -15.00 1.86
C PRO A 122 -8.08 -13.99 2.35
N VAL A 123 -7.66 -13.11 3.25
CA VAL A 123 -8.55 -12.08 3.76
C VAL A 123 -8.86 -11.17 2.58
N ILE A 124 -10.10 -11.21 2.12
CA ILE A 124 -10.56 -10.36 1.01
C ILE A 124 -11.02 -9.05 1.61
N HIS A 125 -10.32 -7.97 1.29
CA HIS A 125 -10.68 -6.63 1.69
C HIS A 125 -11.52 -5.97 0.59
N GLU A 126 -12.55 -5.21 0.98
CA GLU A 126 -13.41 -4.50 0.04
C GLU A 126 -13.15 -3.00 0.13
N LEU A 127 -12.67 -2.40 -0.96
CA LEU A 127 -12.34 -0.97 -1.03
C LEU A 127 -13.57 -0.13 -1.41
N LEU A 128 -14.38 -0.65 -2.32
CA LEU A 128 -15.69 -0.16 -2.76
C LEU A 128 -16.56 -1.36 -3.12
N PRO A 129 -17.89 -1.21 -3.26
CA PRO A 129 -18.73 -2.29 -3.78
C PRO A 129 -18.15 -2.86 -5.08
N GLN A 130 -17.90 -4.17 -5.11
CA GLN A 130 -17.29 -4.89 -6.26
C GLN A 130 -15.79 -4.64 -6.50
N CYS A 131 -15.13 -3.79 -5.70
CA CYS A 131 -13.68 -3.60 -5.72
C CYS A 131 -13.06 -4.31 -4.53
N LYS A 132 -12.57 -5.54 -4.77
CA LYS A 132 -12.02 -6.43 -3.74
C LYS A 132 -10.55 -6.69 -4.00
N VAL A 133 -9.76 -6.71 -2.93
CA VAL A 133 -8.32 -6.95 -2.96
C VAL A 133 -7.98 -8.03 -1.92
N ALA A 134 -7.21 -9.02 -2.34
CA ALA A 134 -6.77 -10.17 -1.54
C ALA A 134 -5.25 -10.15 -1.29
N CYS A 135 -4.49 -9.33 -2.02
CA CYS A 135 -3.05 -9.22 -1.85
C CYS A 135 -2.51 -7.83 -2.16
N GLU A 136 -1.27 -7.58 -1.76
CA GLU A 136 -0.57 -6.31 -1.95
C GLU A 136 -0.51 -5.87 -3.42
N SER A 137 -0.26 -6.81 -4.36
CA SER A 137 -0.17 -6.46 -5.79
C SER A 137 -1.49 -5.93 -6.36
N GLU A 138 -2.62 -6.48 -5.90
CA GLU A 138 -3.96 -6.01 -6.26
C GLU A 138 -4.26 -4.65 -5.62
N LEU A 139 -3.82 -4.43 -4.38
CA LEU A 139 -3.94 -3.13 -3.72
C LEU A 139 -3.13 -2.05 -4.46
N VAL A 140 -1.89 -2.35 -4.85
CA VAL A 140 -1.06 -1.42 -5.65
C VAL A 140 -1.72 -1.12 -7.00
N GLN A 141 -2.31 -2.11 -7.66
CA GLN A 141 -3.03 -1.89 -8.91
C GLN A 141 -4.29 -1.04 -8.70
N ALA A 142 -5.08 -1.33 -7.67
CA ALA A 142 -6.25 -0.53 -7.31
C ALA A 142 -5.88 0.93 -7.01
N GLY A 143 -4.72 1.15 -6.39
CA GLY A 143 -4.17 2.50 -6.17
C GLY A 143 -3.87 3.24 -7.47
N LYS A 144 -3.21 2.58 -8.44
CA LYS A 144 -2.92 3.15 -9.77
C LYS A 144 -4.21 3.45 -10.56
N ASP A 145 -5.16 2.52 -10.51
CA ASP A 145 -6.45 2.68 -11.19
C ASP A 145 -7.24 3.83 -10.58
N PHE A 146 -7.17 4.01 -9.26
CA PHE A 146 -7.74 5.17 -8.58
C PHE A 146 -7.04 6.47 -9.00
N SER A 147 -5.71 6.56 -8.94
CA SER A 147 -4.97 7.77 -9.34
C SER A 147 -5.28 8.21 -10.77
N THR A 148 -5.50 7.27 -11.68
CA THR A 148 -5.85 7.57 -13.08
C THR A 148 -7.35 7.82 -13.31
N GLY A 149 -8.21 7.23 -12.49
CA GLY A 149 -9.66 7.15 -12.72
C GLY A 149 -10.56 7.86 -11.70
N TYR A 150 -10.01 8.44 -10.62
CA TYR A 150 -10.79 8.93 -9.47
C TYR A 150 -11.90 9.94 -9.85
N ARG A 151 -11.71 10.74 -10.91
CA ARG A 151 -12.71 11.70 -11.38
C ARG A 151 -14.00 11.07 -11.93
N GLN A 152 -13.97 9.77 -12.23
CA GLN A 152 -15.17 9.03 -12.65
C GLN A 152 -16.04 8.62 -11.46
N LEU A 153 -15.48 8.61 -10.26
CA LEU A 153 -16.18 8.29 -9.02
C LEU A 153 -16.85 9.55 -8.46
N SER A 154 -17.95 9.37 -7.73
CA SER A 154 -18.55 10.47 -6.95
C SER A 154 -17.60 10.92 -5.84
N GLY A 155 -17.70 12.16 -5.37
CA GLY A 155 -16.90 12.63 -4.24
C GLY A 155 -17.01 11.73 -3.00
N ARG A 156 -18.22 11.22 -2.72
CA ARG A 156 -18.46 10.25 -1.64
C ARG A 156 -17.69 8.95 -1.84
N ASP A 157 -17.69 8.40 -3.05
CA ASP A 157 -16.99 7.15 -3.37
C ASP A 157 -15.48 7.34 -3.36
N ARG A 158 -14.97 8.50 -3.79
CA ARG A 158 -13.53 8.85 -3.70
C ARG A 158 -13.05 8.78 -2.25
N VAL A 159 -13.79 9.41 -1.33
CA VAL A 159 -13.45 9.42 0.10
C VAL A 159 -13.60 8.02 0.72
N ALA A 160 -14.65 7.29 0.36
CA ALA A 160 -14.87 5.93 0.86
C ALA A 160 -13.74 4.98 0.42
N PHE A 161 -13.40 5.00 -0.87
CA PHE A 161 -12.27 4.25 -1.42
C PHE A 161 -10.97 4.60 -0.68
N ALA A 162 -10.65 5.88 -0.56
CA ALA A 162 -9.39 6.32 0.02
C ALA A 162 -9.25 5.92 1.50
N LYS A 163 -10.33 6.03 2.29
CA LYS A 163 -10.35 5.58 3.70
C LYS A 163 -10.15 4.08 3.83
N ASN A 164 -10.83 3.29 3.00
CA ASN A 164 -10.69 1.84 3.02
C ASN A 164 -9.30 1.42 2.54
N PHE A 165 -8.79 2.06 1.49
CA PHE A 165 -7.44 1.83 0.97
C PHE A 165 -6.38 2.06 2.05
N LEU A 166 -6.43 3.20 2.74
CA LEU A 166 -5.47 3.53 3.80
C LEU A 166 -5.47 2.48 4.92
N LYS A 167 -6.66 1.99 5.30
CA LYS A 167 -6.79 0.91 6.28
C LYS A 167 -6.12 -0.38 5.79
N VAL A 168 -6.44 -0.84 4.58
CA VAL A 168 -5.88 -2.07 4.01
C VAL A 168 -4.37 -1.94 3.78
N ALA A 169 -3.90 -0.79 3.31
CA ALA A 169 -2.47 -0.52 3.13
C ALA A 169 -1.70 -0.61 4.45
N SER A 170 -2.28 -0.11 5.56
CA SER A 170 -1.68 -0.26 6.89
C SER A 170 -1.61 -1.72 7.37
N GLU A 171 -2.60 -2.54 7.01
CA GLU A 171 -2.65 -3.98 7.34
C GLU A 171 -1.67 -4.80 6.50
N MET A 172 -1.43 -4.40 5.24
CA MET A 172 -0.55 -5.09 4.30
C MET A 172 0.88 -4.55 4.24
N GLY A 173 1.16 -3.40 4.87
CA GLY A 173 2.47 -2.73 4.78
C GLY A 173 2.76 -2.12 3.41
N ALA A 174 1.70 -1.75 2.67
CA ALA A 174 1.80 -1.24 1.31
C ALA A 174 1.91 0.30 1.27
N ASP A 175 2.55 0.81 0.23
CA ASP A 175 2.63 2.26 -0.02
C ASP A 175 1.27 2.85 -0.39
N VAL A 176 0.99 4.04 0.13
CA VAL A 176 -0.24 4.80 -0.14
C VAL A 176 0.01 5.83 -1.22
N PRO A 177 -0.70 5.79 -2.36
CA PRO A 177 -0.60 6.80 -3.41
C PRO A 177 -0.99 8.20 -2.95
N ASP A 178 -0.43 9.22 -3.60
CA ASP A 178 -0.65 10.62 -3.29
C ASP A 178 -2.13 11.03 -3.40
N GLU A 179 -2.85 10.57 -4.42
CA GLU A 179 -4.29 10.83 -4.54
C GLU A 179 -5.08 10.26 -3.35
N VAL A 180 -4.70 9.07 -2.87
CA VAL A 180 -5.33 8.46 -1.69
C VAL A 180 -4.99 9.26 -0.42
N ARG A 181 -3.76 9.74 -0.28
CA ARG A 181 -3.34 10.60 0.85
C ARG A 181 -4.15 11.90 0.88
N LEU A 182 -4.39 12.51 -0.27
CA LEU A 182 -5.18 13.73 -0.38
C LEU A 182 -6.62 13.52 0.13
N TYR A 183 -7.31 12.48 -0.35
CA TYR A 183 -8.69 12.18 0.04
C TYR A 183 -8.83 11.66 1.48
N THR A 184 -7.75 11.20 2.10
CA THR A 184 -7.71 10.84 3.53
C THR A 184 -7.23 11.97 4.42
N GLY A 185 -6.75 13.07 3.86
CA GLY A 185 -6.16 14.20 4.60
C GLY A 185 -4.84 13.82 5.29
N VAL A 186 -4.12 12.83 4.77
CA VAL A 186 -2.80 12.44 5.28
C VAL A 186 -1.75 13.31 4.63
N HIS A 187 -0.90 13.97 5.43
CA HIS A 187 0.14 14.88 4.96
C HIS A 187 -0.39 15.99 4.03
N VAL A 188 -1.53 16.58 4.39
CA VAL A 188 -2.11 17.71 3.64
C VAL A 188 -1.89 19.04 4.34
N VAL A 189 -1.90 20.11 3.56
CA VAL A 189 -1.87 21.51 4.00
C VAL A 189 -2.86 22.33 3.15
N PRO A 190 -3.35 23.48 3.66
CA PRO A 190 -4.17 24.38 2.86
C PRO A 190 -3.44 24.79 1.58
N ARG A 191 -4.21 25.03 0.52
CA ARG A 191 -3.67 25.70 -0.68
C ARG A 191 -3.54 27.20 -0.44
N GLU A 192 -2.45 27.77 -0.92
CA GLU A 192 -2.24 29.22 -0.92
C GLU A 192 -3.25 29.94 -1.84
N ASP A 193 -3.65 29.29 -2.93
CA ASP A 193 -4.60 29.80 -3.93
C ASP A 193 -6.04 29.28 -3.71
N MET A 194 -6.39 28.87 -2.48
CA MET A 194 -7.68 28.24 -2.17
C MET A 194 -8.88 29.10 -2.61
N ALA A 195 -8.85 30.41 -2.32
CA ALA A 195 -9.92 31.32 -2.69
C ALA A 195 -10.10 31.41 -4.21
N GLU A 196 -8.99 31.46 -4.96
CA GLU A 196 -8.98 31.50 -6.42
C GLU A 196 -9.52 30.20 -7.02
N GLN A 197 -9.19 29.05 -6.43
CA GLN A 197 -9.74 27.76 -6.84
C GLN A 197 -11.26 27.67 -6.60
N ILE A 198 -11.75 28.25 -5.50
CA ILE A 198 -13.20 28.36 -5.24
C ILE A 198 -13.89 29.28 -6.25
N LEU A 199 -13.26 30.39 -6.67
CA LEU A 199 -13.81 31.29 -7.68
C LEU A 199 -13.99 30.65 -9.06
N LEU A 200 -13.25 29.59 -9.40
CA LEU A 200 -13.48 28.85 -10.65
C LEU A 200 -14.90 28.26 -10.71
N ARG A 201 -15.46 27.86 -9.56
CA ARG A 201 -16.84 27.35 -9.47
C ARG A 201 -17.86 28.45 -9.74
N LYS A 202 -17.62 29.65 -9.18
CA LYS A 202 -18.42 30.83 -9.50
C LYS A 202 -18.48 31.08 -11.01
N VAL A 203 -17.32 31.06 -11.69
CA VAL A 203 -17.25 31.26 -13.14
C VAL A 203 -18.01 30.17 -13.91
N ALA A 204 -17.96 28.91 -13.46
CA ALA A 204 -18.77 27.86 -14.07
C ALA A 204 -20.27 28.07 -13.86
N MET A 205 -20.69 28.41 -12.64
CA MET A 205 -22.09 28.71 -12.30
C MET A 205 -22.64 29.88 -13.13
N ASP A 206 -21.89 30.97 -13.23
CA ASP A 206 -22.25 32.13 -14.06
C ASP A 206 -22.48 31.73 -15.52
N ARG A 207 -21.66 30.82 -16.06
CA ARG A 207 -21.80 30.32 -17.44
C ARG A 207 -23.00 29.41 -17.63
N MET A 208 -23.46 28.74 -16.57
CA MET A 208 -24.68 27.94 -16.59
C MET A 208 -25.94 28.80 -16.38
N GLY A 209 -25.78 30.08 -16.00
CA GLY A 209 -26.90 30.96 -15.65
C GLY A 209 -27.48 30.65 -14.27
N GLU A 210 -26.73 29.95 -13.43
CA GLU A 210 -27.13 29.56 -12.07
C GLU A 210 -26.59 30.57 -11.03
N ASP A 211 -27.19 30.57 -9.83
CA ASP A 211 -26.72 31.45 -8.75
C ASP A 211 -25.32 31.06 -8.27
N SER A 212 -24.37 31.99 -8.39
CA SER A 212 -22.96 31.81 -8.05
C SER A 212 -22.55 32.54 -6.77
N SER A 213 -23.48 33.24 -6.12
CA SER A 213 -23.22 34.15 -4.99
C SER A 213 -22.54 33.45 -3.81
N GLY A 214 -22.94 32.21 -3.49
CA GLY A 214 -22.35 31.43 -2.39
C GLY A 214 -20.84 31.19 -2.55
N TYR A 215 -20.38 30.85 -3.75
CA TYR A 215 -18.96 30.67 -4.02
C TYR A 215 -18.18 31.98 -3.99
N ALA A 216 -18.81 33.10 -4.39
CA ALA A 216 -18.20 34.42 -4.31
C ALA A 216 -17.98 34.85 -2.85
N VAL A 217 -18.99 34.64 -1.99
CA VAL A 217 -18.90 34.92 -0.55
C VAL A 217 -17.83 34.05 0.09
N LEU A 218 -17.85 32.72 -0.16
CA LEU A 218 -16.85 31.81 0.39
C LEU A 218 -15.42 32.21 0.02
N ALA A 219 -15.17 32.57 -1.24
CA ALA A 219 -13.85 33.03 -1.67
C ALA A 219 -13.42 34.34 -1.00
N SER A 220 -14.37 35.26 -0.74
CA SER A 220 -14.07 36.50 -0.01
C SER A 220 -13.68 36.22 1.43
N GLU A 221 -14.43 35.36 2.13
CA GLU A 221 -14.15 34.97 3.53
C GLU A 221 -12.79 34.26 3.64
N LEU A 222 -12.46 33.38 2.70
CA LEU A 222 -11.17 32.69 2.68
C LEU A 222 -9.98 33.65 2.50
N ARG A 223 -10.16 34.79 1.84
CA ARG A 223 -9.10 35.82 1.71
C ARG A 223 -8.91 36.65 2.97
N SER A 224 -9.96 36.80 3.78
CA SER A 224 -9.90 37.54 5.04
C SER A 224 -9.44 36.70 6.22
N CYS A 225 -9.39 35.37 6.07
CA CYS A 225 -8.96 34.44 7.11
C CYS A 225 -7.50 34.03 6.96
N ASP A 226 -6.84 33.74 8.08
CA ASP A 226 -5.57 33.03 8.07
C ASP A 226 -5.80 31.54 7.77
N VAL A 227 -5.77 31.19 6.48
CA VAL A 227 -5.95 29.81 6.02
C VAL A 227 -4.88 28.86 6.54
N THR A 228 -3.70 29.36 6.93
CA THR A 228 -2.59 28.53 7.44
C THR A 228 -2.87 27.98 8.84
N ALA A 229 -3.80 28.61 9.58
CA ALA A 229 -4.25 28.14 10.88
C ALA A 229 -5.26 26.99 10.81
N PHE A 230 -5.73 26.60 9.62
CA PHE A 230 -6.78 25.59 9.49
C PHE A 230 -6.26 24.20 9.85
N SER A 231 -6.99 23.51 10.73
CA SER A 231 -6.67 22.12 11.06
C SER A 231 -6.97 21.20 9.88
N ARG A 232 -6.41 19.98 9.91
CA ARG A 232 -6.77 18.91 8.97
C ARG A 232 -8.29 18.71 8.90
N ASP A 233 -8.96 18.72 10.05
CA ASP A 233 -10.40 18.48 10.11
C ASP A 233 -11.19 19.62 9.47
N ASP A 234 -10.74 20.86 9.62
CA ASP A 234 -11.36 22.02 8.98
C ASP A 234 -11.24 21.95 7.45
N LEU A 235 -10.06 21.58 6.95
CA LEU A 235 -9.84 21.38 5.50
C LEU A 235 -10.71 20.26 4.94
N MET A 236 -10.82 19.15 5.66
CA MET A 236 -11.67 18.02 5.26
C MET A 236 -13.16 18.40 5.26
N LYS A 237 -13.61 19.15 6.27
CA LYS A 237 -14.99 19.67 6.34
C LYS A 237 -15.27 20.66 5.21
N LEU A 238 -14.34 21.58 4.93
CA LEU A 238 -14.47 22.55 3.85
C LEU A 238 -14.53 21.86 2.48
N ALA A 239 -13.62 20.93 2.20
CA ALA A 239 -13.65 20.15 0.96
C ALA A 239 -14.95 19.34 0.83
N GLY A 240 -15.42 18.74 1.92
CA GLY A 240 -16.71 18.05 1.95
C GLY A 240 -17.90 18.97 1.66
N ALA A 241 -17.95 20.16 2.27
CA ALA A 241 -19.00 21.15 2.04
C ALA A 241 -19.01 21.66 0.60
N VAL A 242 -17.83 21.95 0.04
CA VAL A 242 -17.67 22.35 -1.36
C VAL A 242 -18.13 21.22 -2.29
N CYS A 243 -17.78 19.97 -2.00
CA CYS A 243 -18.23 18.82 -2.80
C CYS A 243 -19.75 18.66 -2.80
N LEU A 244 -20.41 18.86 -1.65
CA LEU A 244 -21.87 18.79 -1.55
C LEU A 244 -22.54 19.92 -2.35
N ALA A 245 -21.97 21.13 -2.31
CA ALA A 245 -22.42 22.24 -3.14
C ALA A 245 -22.21 21.94 -4.64
N ASP A 246 -21.04 21.42 -5.02
CA ASP A 246 -20.72 21.05 -6.41
C ASP A 246 -21.68 19.97 -6.93
N GLU A 247 -22.10 19.02 -6.10
CA GLU A 247 -23.11 18.02 -6.45
C GLU A 247 -24.51 18.63 -6.63
N ALA A 248 -24.94 19.48 -5.68
CA ALA A 248 -26.24 20.15 -5.74
C ALA A 248 -26.38 21.07 -6.96
N CYS A 249 -25.27 21.70 -7.37
CA CYS A 249 -25.20 22.58 -8.53
C CYS A 249 -24.86 21.85 -9.85
N GLY A 250 -24.68 20.52 -9.82
CA GLY A 250 -24.38 19.73 -11.02
C GLY A 250 -22.97 19.93 -11.60
N LEU A 251 -22.05 20.56 -10.87
CA LEU A 251 -20.68 20.83 -11.31
C LEU A 251 -19.81 19.56 -11.39
N GLU A 252 -20.12 18.53 -10.58
CA GLU A 252 -19.45 17.23 -10.61
C GLU A 252 -19.74 16.43 -11.90
N ARG A 253 -20.86 16.72 -12.60
CA ARG A 253 -21.31 15.95 -13.78
C ARG A 253 -21.32 16.81 -15.03
N GLY A 254 -20.39 16.60 -15.95
CA GLY A 254 -20.47 17.19 -17.31
C GLY A 254 -19.15 17.74 -17.84
N ARG A 255 -19.22 18.79 -18.67
CA ARG A 255 -18.04 19.39 -19.34
C ARG A 255 -17.07 20.06 -18.36
N PHE A 256 -17.57 20.53 -17.21
CA PHE A 256 -16.80 21.31 -16.24
C PHE A 256 -15.99 20.47 -15.25
N SER A 257 -16.38 19.21 -15.01
CA SER A 257 -15.68 18.29 -14.10
C SER A 257 -14.25 17.95 -14.54
N ARG A 258 -13.94 18.22 -15.82
CA ARG A 258 -12.57 18.10 -16.37
C ARG A 258 -11.79 19.41 -16.32
N SER A 259 -12.46 20.57 -16.30
CA SER A 259 -11.81 21.88 -16.39
C SER A 259 -11.52 22.52 -15.03
N ILE A 260 -12.29 22.19 -14.00
CA ILE A 260 -12.10 22.73 -12.64
C ILE A 260 -11.56 21.61 -11.75
N PRO A 261 -10.56 21.87 -10.90
CA PRO A 261 -10.16 20.92 -9.86
C PRO A 261 -11.35 20.55 -8.96
N ASP A 262 -11.42 19.28 -8.54
CA ASP A 262 -12.45 18.86 -7.58
C ASP A 262 -12.22 19.51 -6.21
N ALA A 263 -13.20 19.34 -5.32
CA ALA A 263 -13.24 20.04 -4.05
C ALA A 263 -11.99 19.81 -3.18
N TRP A 264 -11.46 18.59 -3.11
CA TRP A 264 -10.25 18.29 -2.34
C TRP A 264 -9.03 18.98 -2.95
N HIS A 265 -8.84 18.86 -4.26
CA HIS A 265 -7.72 19.52 -4.96
C HIS A 265 -7.82 21.05 -4.98
N SER A 266 -9.00 21.61 -4.69
CA SER A 266 -9.22 23.06 -4.59
C SER A 266 -8.93 23.61 -3.19
N VAL A 267 -9.08 22.78 -2.16
CA VAL A 267 -8.90 23.17 -0.76
C VAL A 267 -7.50 22.87 -0.25
N MET A 268 -6.97 21.71 -0.59
CA MET A 268 -5.74 21.19 0.01
C MET A 268 -4.74 20.74 -1.05
N ARG A 269 -3.46 20.75 -0.65
CA ARG A 269 -2.35 20.12 -1.38
C ARG A 269 -1.64 19.16 -0.44
N LEU A 270 -0.85 18.26 -1.01
CA LEU A 270 0.07 17.46 -0.23
C LEU A 270 1.27 18.30 0.21
N LYS A 271 1.80 17.96 1.38
CA LYS A 271 3.11 18.43 1.83
C LYS A 271 4.17 17.94 0.87
N THR A 272 5.10 18.82 0.55
CA THR A 272 6.31 18.50 -0.20
C THR A 272 7.23 17.62 0.65
N ALA A 273 8.17 16.92 0.00
CA ALA A 273 9.18 16.15 0.71
C ALA A 273 10.01 17.01 1.68
N GLY A 274 10.26 18.27 1.35
CA GLY A 274 10.96 19.22 2.22
C GLY A 274 10.17 19.57 3.49
N GLU A 275 8.86 19.84 3.35
CA GLU A 275 7.97 20.09 4.49
C GLU A 275 7.88 18.85 5.40
N LEU A 276 7.78 17.65 4.83
CA LEU A 276 7.76 16.40 5.59
C LEU A 276 9.08 16.13 6.32
N ALA A 277 10.21 16.40 5.67
CA ALA A 277 11.53 16.25 6.29
C ALA A 277 11.72 17.26 7.44
N SER A 278 11.27 18.50 7.27
CA SER A 278 11.29 19.53 8.32
C SER A 278 10.44 19.10 9.52
N GLU A 279 9.22 18.61 9.30
CA GLU A 279 8.35 18.09 10.37
C GLU A 279 8.94 16.88 11.10
N ALA A 280 9.51 15.93 10.35
CA ALA A 280 10.18 14.77 10.94
C ALA A 280 11.40 15.19 11.78
N LYS A 281 12.16 16.19 11.32
CA LYS A 281 13.29 16.76 12.07
C LYS A 281 12.79 17.45 13.34
N MET A 282 11.79 18.31 13.26
CA MET A 282 11.19 18.96 14.44
C MET A 282 10.64 17.94 15.45
N ALA A 283 10.02 16.86 14.99
CA ALA A 283 9.55 15.78 15.86
C ALA A 283 10.70 14.98 16.50
N ALA A 284 11.84 14.82 15.80
CA ALA A 284 13.06 14.22 16.37
C ALA A 284 13.81 15.17 17.31
N ASP A 285 13.61 16.47 17.16
CA ASP A 285 14.11 17.51 18.06
C ASP A 285 13.30 17.58 19.36
N ASP A 286 12.06 17.09 19.34
CA ASP A 286 11.17 17.08 20.49
C ASP A 286 11.77 16.23 21.64
N GLY A 287 11.87 16.82 22.82
CA GLY A 287 12.53 16.23 23.99
C GLY A 287 14.06 16.34 24.03
N ARG A 288 14.72 16.94 23.03
CA ARG A 288 16.14 17.33 23.10
C ARG A 288 16.29 18.71 23.75
N LYS A 289 17.43 18.98 24.39
CA LYS A 289 17.70 20.31 24.94
C LYS A 289 17.86 21.32 23.81
N ALA A 290 17.32 22.53 24.00
CA ALA A 290 17.37 23.60 23.01
C ALA A 290 18.80 23.93 22.56
N GLU A 291 19.77 23.89 23.48
CA GLU A 291 21.21 24.08 23.18
C GLU A 291 21.76 23.01 22.22
N ASP A 292 21.36 21.75 22.38
CA ASP A 292 21.82 20.65 21.53
C ASP A 292 21.19 20.71 20.13
N VAL A 293 19.95 21.18 20.05
CA VAL A 293 19.24 21.43 18.78
C VAL A 293 19.87 22.63 18.06
N ALA A 294 20.07 23.75 18.76
CA ALA A 294 20.70 24.96 18.21
C ALA A 294 22.08 24.69 17.61
N ARG A 295 22.91 23.89 18.30
CA ARG A 295 24.25 23.50 17.82
C ARG A 295 24.23 22.61 16.58
N ALA A 296 23.13 21.89 16.34
CA ALA A 296 22.99 20.97 15.22
C ALA A 296 22.28 21.60 14.00
N MET A 297 21.74 22.81 14.13
CA MET A 297 21.05 23.53 13.06
C MET A 297 22.03 24.29 12.17
N ASP A 298 21.86 24.18 10.86
CA ASP A 298 22.52 25.03 9.89
C ASP A 298 21.65 26.24 9.49
N LYS A 299 22.19 27.15 8.67
CA LYS A 299 21.45 28.35 8.23
C LYS A 299 20.19 28.00 7.45
N SER A 300 20.20 26.92 6.68
CA SER A 300 19.04 26.46 5.92
C SER A 300 17.95 25.92 6.84
N ASP A 301 18.32 25.24 7.92
CA ASP A 301 17.42 24.77 8.96
C ASP A 301 16.71 25.93 9.68
N ILE A 302 17.45 26.99 9.99
CA ILE A 302 16.91 28.19 10.66
C ILE A 302 15.88 28.88 9.77
N ILE A 303 16.22 29.11 8.50
CA ILE A 303 15.29 29.68 7.51
C ILE A 303 14.07 28.78 7.34
N GLY A 304 14.26 27.46 7.28
CA GLY A 304 13.17 26.51 7.11
C GLY A 304 12.22 26.47 8.29
N ARG A 305 12.71 26.66 9.51
CA ARG A 305 11.92 26.56 10.75
C ARG A 305 11.26 27.88 11.17
N PHE A 306 11.96 28.99 11.00
CA PHE A 306 11.54 30.29 11.54
C PHE A 306 11.41 31.38 10.47
N GLY A 307 11.78 31.09 9.22
CA GLY A 307 11.82 32.05 8.13
C GLY A 307 13.14 32.83 8.08
N PRO A 308 13.38 33.56 6.97
CA PRO A 308 14.65 34.26 6.73
C PRO A 308 14.92 35.40 7.72
N GLY A 309 13.87 36.04 8.26
CA GLY A 309 14.03 37.16 9.21
C GLY A 309 14.68 36.75 10.54
N VAL A 310 14.53 35.49 10.95
CA VAL A 310 15.15 35.01 12.20
C VAL A 310 16.63 34.71 12.01
N LEU A 311 17.06 34.33 10.79
CA LEU A 311 18.49 34.15 10.51
C LEU A 311 19.27 35.46 10.70
N GLU A 312 18.70 36.60 10.31
CA GLU A 312 19.32 37.93 10.51
C GLU A 312 19.47 38.30 11.99
N GLU A 313 18.63 37.76 12.87
CA GLU A 313 18.68 38.02 14.32
C GLU A 313 19.71 37.15 15.04
N VAL A 314 19.92 35.91 14.57
CA VAL A 314 20.86 34.95 15.19
C VAL A 314 22.22 34.89 14.50
N GLU A 315 22.42 35.63 13.41
CA GLU A 315 23.71 35.69 12.70
C GLU A 315 24.55 36.85 13.22
N ASP A 316 25.76 36.55 13.72
CA ASP A 316 26.72 37.56 14.15
C ASP A 316 27.36 38.30 12.95
N GLY A 317 28.08 39.39 13.22
CA GLY A 317 28.74 40.18 12.17
C GLY A 317 29.80 39.43 11.35
N ASP A 318 30.23 38.24 11.79
CA ASP A 318 31.17 37.36 11.10
C ASP A 318 30.45 36.24 10.32
N GLY A 319 29.12 36.25 10.32
CA GLY A 319 28.27 35.32 9.62
C GLY A 319 28.10 33.95 10.29
N ARG A 320 28.42 33.85 11.58
CA ARG A 320 28.23 32.64 12.40
C ARG A 320 26.91 32.70 13.15
N ILE A 321 26.34 31.53 13.43
CA ILE A 321 25.09 31.40 14.18
C ILE A 321 25.42 31.53 15.67
N ASP A 322 24.79 32.48 16.33
CA ASP A 322 24.72 32.59 17.78
C ASP A 322 23.83 31.46 18.33
N THR A 323 24.47 30.38 18.79
CA THR A 323 23.79 29.19 19.29
C THR A 323 23.06 29.43 20.61
N GLU A 324 23.47 30.41 21.41
CA GLU A 324 22.79 30.75 22.67
C GLU A 324 21.49 31.47 22.35
N ARG A 325 21.55 32.48 21.47
CA ARG A 325 20.36 33.20 21.01
C ARG A 325 19.37 32.29 20.26
N LEU A 326 19.87 31.38 19.44
CA LEU A 326 19.03 30.39 18.76
C LEU A 326 18.40 29.39 19.75
N ALA A 327 19.11 28.99 20.80
CA ALA A 327 18.55 28.15 21.86
C ALA A 327 17.42 28.86 22.63
N GLU A 328 17.58 30.15 22.95
CA GLU A 328 16.51 30.96 23.55
C GLU A 328 15.28 31.02 22.65
N LEU A 329 15.46 31.22 21.34
CA LEU A 329 14.34 31.23 20.38
C LEU A 329 13.68 29.84 20.25
N LEU A 330 14.46 28.77 20.32
CA LEU A 330 13.91 27.40 20.37
C LEU A 330 13.11 27.15 21.66
N GLU A 331 13.48 27.71 22.79
CA GLU A 331 12.68 27.62 24.02
C GLU A 331 11.41 28.47 23.95
N LEU A 332 11.50 29.67 23.35
CA LEU A 332 10.38 30.61 23.23
C LEU A 332 9.35 30.20 22.16
N PHE A 333 9.80 29.62 21.05
CA PHE A 333 8.96 29.33 19.88
C PHE A 333 8.98 27.85 19.44
N GLY A 334 9.94 27.06 19.93
CA GLY A 334 10.11 25.64 19.58
C GLY A 334 9.57 24.66 20.65
N GLY A 335 9.16 25.15 21.83
CA GLY A 335 8.31 24.39 22.74
C GLY A 335 6.91 24.29 22.14
N ALA A 336 6.35 23.08 22.05
CA ALA A 336 4.99 22.87 21.58
C ALA A 336 4.03 23.93 22.13
N ARG A 337 3.25 24.59 21.27
CA ARG A 337 2.01 25.22 21.73
C ARG A 337 1.30 24.15 22.56
N PRO A 338 0.96 24.41 23.84
CA PRO A 338 0.26 23.41 24.63
C PRO A 338 -1.00 23.02 23.86
N THR A 339 -1.10 21.75 23.51
CA THR A 339 -2.36 21.16 23.07
C THR A 339 -3.39 21.42 24.17
N GLU A 340 -4.61 21.83 23.81
CA GLU A 340 -5.72 22.25 24.69
C GLU A 340 -6.03 21.32 25.89
N THR A 341 -5.44 20.13 25.91
CA THR A 341 -5.50 19.17 27.02
C THR A 341 -4.68 19.61 28.25
N GLU A 342 -3.61 20.41 28.10
CA GLU A 342 -2.79 20.86 29.24
C GLU A 342 -3.26 22.17 29.87
N GLU A 343 -3.96 23.04 29.13
CA GLU A 343 -4.54 24.26 29.70
C GLU A 343 -5.70 23.95 30.66
N THR A 344 -6.50 22.92 30.36
CA THR A 344 -7.60 22.49 31.23
C THR A 344 -7.14 21.80 32.53
N GLU A 345 -5.94 21.22 32.56
CA GLU A 345 -5.36 20.64 33.79
C GLU A 345 -4.63 21.68 34.65
N ARG A 346 -4.01 22.70 34.05
CA ARG A 346 -3.41 23.82 34.78
C ARG A 346 -4.44 24.74 35.41
N GLU A 347 -5.56 25.01 34.74
CA GLU A 347 -6.67 25.77 35.34
C GLU A 347 -7.36 25.01 36.48
N ARG A 348 -7.45 23.67 36.43
CA ARG A 348 -8.04 22.87 37.52
C ARG A 348 -7.16 22.75 38.76
N ASN A 349 -5.84 22.82 38.62
CA ASN A 349 -4.90 22.73 39.75
C ASN A 349 -4.44 24.10 40.29
N GLY A 350 -4.79 25.21 39.62
CA GLY A 350 -4.49 26.58 40.06
C GLY A 350 -5.48 27.15 41.07
N ASP A 351 -6.69 26.59 41.18
CA ASP A 351 -7.76 27.06 42.09
C ASP A 351 -7.79 26.33 43.44
N ALA A 352 -6.75 25.57 43.78
CA ALA A 352 -6.64 24.86 45.05
C ALA A 352 -5.37 25.25 45.82
N GLN A 353 -5.23 26.54 46.17
CA GLN A 353 -4.43 26.98 47.32
C GLN A 353 -5.07 28.16 48.05
#